data_AF-A0A840YSN4-F1
#
_entry.id   AF-A0A840YSN4-F1
#
_cell.length_a   1.000
_cell.length_b   1.000
_cell.length_c   1.000
_cell.angle_alpha   90.00
_cell.angle_beta   90.00
_cell.angle_gamma   90.00
#
_symmetry.space_group_name_H-M   'P 1'
#
loop_
_entity.id
_entity.type
_entity.pdbx_description
1 polymer ?
#
loop_
_entity_poly.entity_id
_entity_poly.type
_entity_poly.pdbx_seq_one_letter_code
_entity_poly.pdbx_strand_id
1 'polypeptide(L)'
;MWRTTGGITDKWEGKYNYSWGIASIVDMNEPLWLYAGPGHWNDPDMLEVGNGGLTDVEYRAHFSLWAMMAAPLIAGNDLTNMSEATRTILLNRDVIDVDQDPLGKQGHRISDTGDLEVWSKPMADGGRALLFWNRGKAPARIGADWTSMGLPSKLRMNVRDLWTKKDLGRLSGRYEAEVALHGVVMVRLKP
;
A
#
# COMPACT_ATOMS: atom_id res chain seq x y z
N MET A 1 -10.05 -8.17 -14.83
CA MET A 1 -9.14 -8.54 -13.72
C MET A 1 -8.81 -10.01 -13.84
N TRP A 2 -7.68 -10.45 -13.29
CA TRP A 2 -7.26 -11.85 -13.25
C TRP A 2 -6.47 -12.13 -11.99
N ARG A 3 -6.71 -13.29 -11.38
CA ARG A 3 -5.95 -13.75 -10.22
C ARG A 3 -4.49 -13.97 -10.59
N THR A 4 -3.58 -13.41 -9.79
CA THR A 4 -2.12 -13.52 -10.03
C THR A 4 -1.44 -14.55 -9.13
N THR A 5 -2.14 -15.04 -8.10
CA THR A 5 -1.62 -15.95 -7.08
C THR A 5 -2.63 -17.05 -6.72
N GLY A 6 -2.20 -18.00 -5.88
CA GLY A 6 -3.12 -18.92 -5.18
C GLY A 6 -4.00 -18.20 -4.16
N GLY A 7 -4.73 -18.94 -3.32
CA GLY A 7 -5.60 -18.35 -2.31
C GLY A 7 -4.85 -17.41 -1.36
N ILE A 8 -5.47 -16.34 -0.89
CA ILE A 8 -4.98 -15.65 0.30
C ILE A 8 -5.34 -16.45 1.56
N THR A 9 -4.59 -16.23 2.62
CA THR A 9 -4.97 -16.63 3.97
C THR A 9 -4.58 -15.51 4.92
N ASP A 10 -5.37 -15.36 5.98
CA ASP A 10 -5.18 -14.40 7.07
C ASP A 10 -3.92 -14.67 7.92
N LYS A 11 -2.75 -14.57 7.28
CA LYS A 11 -1.41 -14.76 7.83
C LYS A 11 -0.44 -13.81 7.13
N TRP A 12 0.59 -13.37 7.86
CA TRP A 12 1.46 -12.30 7.38
C TRP A 12 2.32 -12.74 6.19
N GLU A 13 2.97 -13.89 6.29
CA GLU A 13 3.89 -14.41 5.28
C GLU A 13 3.82 -15.95 5.18
N GLY A 14 4.34 -16.50 4.08
CA GLY A 14 4.53 -17.94 3.91
C GLY A 14 3.48 -18.63 3.05
N LYS A 15 3.68 -19.94 2.83
CA LYS A 15 2.78 -20.81 2.06
C LYS A 15 2.00 -21.74 2.99
N TYR A 16 0.70 -21.86 2.76
CA TYR A 16 -0.21 -22.68 3.54
C TYR A 16 -1.11 -23.50 2.60
N ASN A 17 -0.66 -24.71 2.26
CA ASN A 17 -1.28 -25.56 1.23
C ASN A 17 -1.38 -24.82 -0.13
N TYR A 18 -2.60 -24.49 -0.56
CA TYR A 18 -2.89 -23.75 -1.79
C TYR A 18 -2.98 -22.24 -1.57
N SER A 19 -2.85 -21.78 -0.32
CA SER A 19 -2.91 -20.37 0.06
C SER A 19 -1.56 -19.77 0.43
N TRP A 20 -1.50 -18.45 0.46
CA TRP A 20 -0.31 -17.64 0.73
C TRP A 20 -0.64 -16.51 1.69
N GLY A 21 0.33 -16.17 2.55
CA GLY A 21 0.25 -14.98 3.39
C GLY A 21 0.39 -13.69 2.57
N ILE A 22 -0.04 -12.58 3.16
CA ILE A 22 -0.14 -11.26 2.52
C ILE A 22 1.18 -10.80 1.91
N ALA A 23 2.27 -10.81 2.67
CA ALA A 23 3.58 -10.34 2.20
C ALA A 23 4.08 -11.18 1.02
N SER A 24 3.84 -12.50 1.05
CA SER A 24 4.20 -13.40 -0.07
C SER A 24 3.38 -13.13 -1.32
N ILE A 25 2.10 -12.76 -1.17
CA ILE A 25 1.26 -12.34 -2.30
C ILE A 25 1.75 -11.02 -2.90
N VAL A 26 2.12 -10.04 -2.06
CA VAL A 26 2.69 -8.78 -2.53
C VAL A 26 3.94 -9.02 -3.37
N ASP A 27 4.86 -9.88 -2.90
CA ASP A 27 6.09 -10.20 -3.65
C ASP A 27 5.82 -10.88 -5.00
N MET A 28 4.79 -11.73 -5.09
CA MET A 28 4.39 -12.36 -6.35
C MET A 28 3.69 -11.38 -7.31
N ASN A 29 2.95 -10.40 -6.77
CA ASN A 29 2.16 -9.46 -7.56
C ASN A 29 2.95 -8.21 -8.00
N GLU A 30 3.95 -7.79 -7.23
CA GLU A 30 4.82 -6.63 -7.51
C GLU A 30 5.38 -6.61 -8.93
N PRO A 31 6.05 -7.67 -9.45
CA PRO A 31 6.70 -7.63 -10.75
C PRO A 31 5.71 -7.53 -11.92
N LEU A 32 4.41 -7.70 -11.67
CA LEU A 32 3.36 -7.66 -12.67
C LEU A 32 2.81 -6.25 -12.93
N TRP A 33 3.34 -5.22 -12.27
CA TRP A 33 2.82 -3.85 -12.31
C TRP A 33 2.67 -3.26 -13.72
N LEU A 34 3.53 -3.67 -14.67
CA LEU A 34 3.47 -3.23 -16.06
C LEU A 34 2.23 -3.71 -16.82
N TYR A 35 1.60 -4.79 -16.35
CA TYR A 35 0.47 -5.44 -17.03
C TYR A 35 -0.90 -4.99 -16.50
N ALA A 36 -0.96 -4.20 -15.42
CA ALA A 36 -2.20 -3.66 -14.88
C ALA A 36 -2.50 -2.25 -15.42
N GLY A 37 -3.79 -1.98 -15.66
CA GLY A 37 -4.25 -0.69 -16.17
C GLY A 37 -5.78 -0.60 -16.27
N PRO A 38 -6.31 0.55 -16.71
CA PRO A 38 -7.75 0.72 -16.93
C PRO A 38 -8.35 -0.42 -17.76
N GLY A 39 -9.38 -1.06 -17.19
CA GLY A 39 -10.08 -2.20 -17.78
C GLY A 39 -9.49 -3.58 -17.46
N HIS A 40 -8.31 -3.65 -16.84
CA HIS A 40 -7.63 -4.91 -16.58
C HIS A 40 -6.62 -4.83 -15.43
N TRP A 41 -6.96 -5.47 -14.31
CA TRP A 41 -6.23 -5.36 -13.05
C TRP A 41 -5.65 -6.70 -12.61
N ASN A 42 -4.43 -6.67 -12.07
CA ASN A 42 -3.87 -7.78 -11.32
C ASN A 42 -4.67 -7.96 -10.03
N ASP A 43 -5.13 -9.18 -9.76
CA ASP A 43 -5.93 -9.52 -8.60
C ASP A 43 -5.12 -10.40 -7.62
N PRO A 44 -4.57 -9.81 -6.55
CA PRO A 44 -3.89 -10.53 -5.47
C PRO A 44 -4.85 -11.20 -4.47
N ASP A 45 -6.13 -11.42 -4.82
CA ASP A 45 -7.19 -11.99 -3.99
C ASP A 45 -7.84 -10.97 -3.02
N MET A 46 -8.90 -11.42 -2.34
CA MET A 46 -9.72 -10.63 -1.42
C MET A 46 -8.94 -10.06 -0.23
N LEU A 47 -9.53 -9.07 0.43
CA LEU A 47 -9.01 -8.49 1.67
C LEU A 47 -9.35 -9.37 2.88
N GLU A 48 -8.34 -9.70 3.69
CA GLU A 48 -8.48 -10.44 4.95
C GLU A 48 -8.78 -9.52 6.16
N VAL A 49 -8.96 -8.22 5.92
CA VAL A 49 -9.12 -7.21 6.97
C VAL A 49 -10.28 -7.53 7.90
N GLY A 50 -9.94 -7.84 9.16
CA GLY A 50 -10.92 -8.12 10.22
C GLY A 50 -11.24 -9.61 10.44
N ASN A 51 -10.51 -10.54 9.81
CA ASN A 51 -10.73 -11.98 9.99
C ASN A 51 -10.06 -12.59 11.25
N GLY A 52 -9.18 -11.82 11.90
CA GLY A 52 -8.68 -12.05 13.26
C GLY A 52 -7.30 -12.72 13.37
N GLY A 53 -6.68 -13.10 12.26
CA GLY A 53 -5.37 -13.73 12.18
C GLY A 53 -4.18 -12.76 12.24
N LEU A 54 -4.42 -11.47 12.01
CA LEU A 54 -3.42 -10.42 12.00
C LEU A 54 -3.73 -9.26 12.95
N THR A 55 -2.70 -8.47 13.22
CA THR A 55 -2.82 -7.20 13.95
C THR A 55 -3.44 -6.11 13.08
N ASP A 56 -4.02 -5.08 13.70
CA ASP A 56 -4.53 -3.90 12.97
C ASP A 56 -3.43 -3.17 12.17
N VAL A 57 -2.18 -3.27 12.61
CA VAL A 57 -1.02 -2.71 11.92
C VAL A 57 -0.76 -3.47 10.60
N GLU A 58 -0.82 -4.79 10.64
CA GLU A 58 -0.68 -5.65 9.46
C GLU A 58 -1.87 -5.51 8.50
N TYR A 59 -3.11 -5.43 9.01
CA TYR A 59 -4.28 -5.13 8.16
C TYR A 59 -4.20 -3.77 7.49
N ARG A 60 -3.67 -2.76 8.19
CA ARG A 60 -3.41 -1.44 7.61
C ARG A 60 -2.39 -1.54 6.47
N ALA A 61 -1.31 -2.30 6.66
CA ALA A 61 -0.32 -2.55 5.63
C ALA A 61 -0.94 -3.28 4.42
N HIS A 62 -1.68 -4.36 4.67
CA HIS A 62 -2.40 -5.13 3.65
C HIS A 62 -3.32 -4.26 2.79
N PHE A 63 -4.22 -3.49 3.42
CA PHE A 63 -5.13 -2.60 2.70
C PHE A 63 -4.39 -1.54 1.88
N SER A 64 -3.34 -0.95 2.45
CA SER A 64 -2.53 0.07 1.77
C SER A 64 -1.76 -0.49 0.58
N LEU A 65 -1.22 -1.72 0.69
CA LEU A 65 -0.50 -2.39 -0.39
C LEU A 65 -1.44 -2.78 -1.52
N TRP A 66 -2.65 -3.27 -1.23
CA TRP A 66 -3.67 -3.54 -2.25
C TRP A 66 -4.03 -2.26 -3.01
N ALA A 67 -4.29 -1.16 -2.29
CA ALA A 67 -4.58 0.13 -2.90
C ALA A 67 -3.41 0.69 -3.74
N MET A 68 -2.18 0.56 -3.23
CA MET A 68 -0.96 0.91 -3.98
C MET A 68 -0.85 0.09 -5.26
N MET A 69 -1.20 -1.20 -5.20
CA MET A 69 -1.14 -2.10 -6.36
C MET A 69 -2.29 -1.90 -7.36
N ALA A 70 -3.25 -1.01 -7.09
CA ALA A 70 -4.50 -0.88 -7.88
C ALA A 70 -5.25 -2.22 -7.98
N ALA A 71 -5.25 -2.98 -6.89
CA ALA A 71 -5.90 -4.27 -6.78
C ALA A 71 -7.42 -4.10 -6.55
N PRO A 72 -8.25 -5.03 -7.01
CA PRO A 72 -9.65 -5.09 -6.59
C PRO A 72 -9.79 -5.12 -5.06
N LEU A 73 -10.43 -4.10 -4.48
CA LEU A 73 -10.69 -4.02 -3.04
C LEU A 73 -11.98 -4.75 -2.68
N ILE A 74 -11.93 -6.08 -2.66
CA ILE A 74 -13.07 -6.95 -2.32
C ILE A 74 -12.94 -7.40 -0.86
N ALA A 75 -13.87 -6.97 -0.01
CA ALA A 75 -13.89 -7.35 1.41
C ALA A 75 -14.18 -8.86 1.58
N GLY A 76 -13.30 -9.59 2.25
CA GLY A 76 -13.42 -11.02 2.54
C GLY A 76 -13.87 -11.35 3.97
N ASN A 77 -14.41 -10.37 4.70
CA ASN A 77 -14.77 -10.48 6.11
C ASN A 77 -16.29 -10.41 6.35
N ASP A 78 -16.72 -10.66 7.59
CA ASP A 78 -18.13 -10.50 8.00
C ASP A 78 -18.51 -9.02 8.14
N LEU A 79 -19.20 -8.50 7.12
CA LEU A 79 -19.66 -7.11 7.08
C LEU A 79 -20.74 -6.80 8.13
N THR A 80 -21.46 -7.82 8.63
CA THR A 80 -22.53 -7.63 9.63
C THR A 80 -21.95 -7.36 11.03
N ASN A 81 -20.70 -7.74 11.26
CA ASN A 81 -20.05 -7.64 12.56
C ASN A 81 -18.60 -7.12 12.46
N MET A 82 -18.42 -5.94 11.87
CA MET A 82 -17.12 -5.27 11.83
C MET A 82 -16.82 -4.47 13.10
N SER A 83 -15.63 -4.70 13.67
CA SER A 83 -15.05 -3.84 14.70
C SER A 83 -14.82 -2.41 14.19
N GLU A 84 -14.65 -1.45 15.11
CA GLU A 84 -14.31 -0.06 14.74
C GLU A 84 -12.96 0.03 14.00
N ALA A 85 -11.97 -0.78 14.40
CA ALA A 85 -10.67 -0.85 13.74
C ALA A 85 -10.80 -1.33 12.28
N THR A 86 -11.56 -2.42 12.06
CA THR A 86 -11.88 -2.94 10.72
C THR A 86 -12.57 -1.88 9.86
N ARG A 87 -13.58 -1.19 10.40
CA ARG A 87 -14.28 -0.09 9.69
C ARG A 87 -13.34 1.05 9.34
N THR A 88 -12.46 1.43 10.27
CA THR A 88 -11.48 2.51 10.06
C THR A 88 -10.52 2.18 8.92
N ILE A 89 -10.15 0.91 8.76
CA ILE A 89 -9.29 0.45 7.66
C ILE A 89 -10.07 0.44 6.34
N LEU A 90 -11.18 -0.31 6.27
CA LEU A 90 -11.93 -0.54 5.03
C LEU A 90 -12.65 0.71 4.49
N LEU A 91 -12.92 1.70 5.35
CA LEU A 91 -13.61 2.94 4.95
C LEU A 91 -12.66 4.14 4.81
N ASN A 92 -11.35 3.92 4.83
CA ASN A 92 -10.38 4.99 4.67
C ASN A 92 -10.42 5.57 3.24
N ARG A 93 -11.17 6.68 3.07
CA ARG A 93 -11.33 7.36 1.78
C ARG A 93 -10.02 7.79 1.14
N ASP A 94 -9.07 8.35 1.89
CA ASP A 94 -7.79 8.81 1.32
C ASP A 94 -6.97 7.65 0.73
N VAL A 95 -7.07 6.43 1.29
CA VAL A 95 -6.40 5.23 0.74
C VAL A 95 -7.18 4.65 -0.44
N ILE A 96 -8.52 4.63 -0.36
CA ILE A 96 -9.39 4.25 -1.49
C ILE A 96 -9.17 5.19 -2.68
N ASP A 97 -9.01 6.48 -2.46
CA ASP A 97 -8.71 7.46 -3.52
C ASP A 97 -7.36 7.18 -4.20
N VAL A 98 -6.42 6.55 -3.50
CA VAL A 98 -5.20 6.06 -4.13
C VAL A 98 -5.49 4.88 -5.04
N ASP A 99 -6.26 3.90 -4.57
CA ASP A 99 -6.69 2.75 -5.36
C ASP A 99 -7.44 3.16 -6.64
N GLN A 100 -8.43 4.03 -6.48
CA GLN A 100 -9.39 4.47 -7.49
C GLN A 100 -8.89 5.60 -8.39
N ASP A 101 -7.60 5.95 -8.34
CA ASP A 101 -7.05 6.99 -9.18
C ASP A 101 -7.25 6.67 -10.68
N PRO A 102 -7.77 7.62 -11.48
CA PRO A 102 -8.15 7.35 -12.86
C PRO A 102 -6.97 7.11 -13.79
N LEU A 103 -5.73 7.42 -13.38
CA LEU A 103 -4.54 7.00 -14.14
C LEU A 103 -4.42 5.47 -14.16
N GLY A 104 -4.96 4.80 -13.14
CA GLY A 104 -5.08 3.35 -13.09
C GLY A 104 -3.73 2.63 -13.15
N LYS A 105 -2.66 3.26 -12.70
CA LYS A 105 -1.33 2.64 -12.69
C LYS A 105 -1.11 1.88 -11.41
N GLN A 106 -0.76 0.60 -11.49
CA GLN A 106 -0.25 -0.14 -10.34
C GLN A 106 1.05 0.52 -9.84
N GLY A 107 1.11 0.78 -8.53
CA GLY A 107 2.33 1.20 -7.85
C GLY A 107 3.33 0.05 -7.78
N HIS A 108 4.61 0.40 -7.75
CA HIS A 108 5.71 -0.58 -7.75
C HIS A 108 6.78 -0.17 -6.74
N ARG A 109 7.65 -1.11 -6.40
CA ARG A 109 8.76 -0.90 -5.48
C ARG A 109 9.84 -0.05 -6.17
N ILE A 110 10.28 1.02 -5.51
CA ILE A 110 11.37 1.90 -5.97
C ILE A 110 12.64 1.78 -5.14
N SER A 111 12.55 1.13 -3.97
CA SER A 111 13.69 0.84 -3.09
C SER A 111 13.36 -0.38 -2.24
N ASP A 112 14.37 -1.23 -2.04
CA ASP A 112 14.32 -2.45 -1.24
C ASP A 112 15.66 -2.63 -0.53
N THR A 113 15.66 -2.66 0.80
CA THR A 113 16.85 -2.95 1.61
C THR A 113 16.65 -4.19 2.48
N GLY A 114 15.90 -5.17 1.97
CA GLY A 114 15.52 -6.39 2.69
C GLY A 114 14.20 -6.18 3.44
N ASP A 115 14.29 -5.65 4.66
CA ASP A 115 13.11 -5.50 5.52
C ASP A 115 12.36 -4.17 5.27
N LEU A 116 12.97 -3.21 4.57
CA LEU A 116 12.42 -1.87 4.40
C LEU A 116 12.22 -1.58 2.92
N GLU A 117 10.99 -1.23 2.57
CA GLU A 117 10.61 -0.97 1.19
C GLU A 117 9.99 0.41 1.02
N VAL A 118 10.24 0.99 -0.15
CA VAL A 118 9.55 2.19 -0.62
C VAL A 118 8.82 1.86 -1.91
N TRP A 119 7.53 2.18 -1.94
CA TRP A 119 6.66 2.01 -3.08
C TRP A 119 6.16 3.34 -3.60
N SER A 120 6.06 3.48 -4.91
CA SER A 120 5.56 4.69 -5.54
C SER A 120 4.53 4.40 -6.61
N LYS A 121 3.43 5.15 -6.58
CA LYS A 121 2.34 5.12 -7.57
C LYS A 121 2.21 6.51 -8.18
N PRO A 122 2.44 6.69 -9.51
CA PRO A 122 2.09 7.94 -10.17
C PRO A 122 0.58 8.11 -10.16
N MET A 123 0.12 9.36 -10.09
CA MET A 123 -1.29 9.69 -9.94
C MET A 123 -1.74 10.67 -11.04
N ALA A 124 -3.03 10.66 -11.38
CA ALA A 124 -3.56 11.43 -12.51
C ALA A 124 -3.34 12.95 -12.41
N ASP A 125 -3.26 13.50 -11.20
CA ASP A 125 -3.01 14.93 -10.96
C ASP A 125 -1.53 15.35 -11.12
N GLY A 126 -0.68 14.45 -11.61
CA GLY A 126 0.77 14.68 -11.75
C GLY A 126 1.56 14.51 -10.44
N GLY A 127 0.88 14.17 -9.35
CA GLY A 127 1.50 13.82 -8.08
C GLY A 127 1.84 12.33 -7.95
N ARG A 128 2.12 11.90 -6.71
CA ARG A 128 2.40 10.51 -6.36
C ARG A 128 1.71 10.08 -5.08
N ALA A 129 1.37 8.81 -4.96
CA ALA A 129 1.27 8.15 -3.67
C ALA A 129 2.60 7.47 -3.35
N LEU A 130 3.03 7.58 -2.10
CA LEU A 130 4.27 7.02 -1.59
C LEU A 130 3.92 6.16 -0.38
N LEU A 131 4.44 4.94 -0.33
CA LEU A 131 4.22 4.02 0.78
C LEU A 131 5.58 3.51 1.27
N PHE A 132 5.81 3.67 2.57
CA PHE A 132 6.92 3.10 3.29
C PHE A 132 6.43 1.85 4.01
N TRP A 133 7.01 0.69 3.71
CA TRP A 133 6.62 -0.58 4.31
C TRP A 133 7.79 -1.14 5.11
N ASN A 134 7.54 -1.42 6.38
CA ASN A 134 8.48 -2.08 7.26
C ASN A 134 8.05 -3.53 7.44
N ARG A 135 8.78 -4.46 6.84
CA ARG A 135 8.61 -5.91 6.96
C ARG A 135 9.38 -6.49 8.16
N GLY A 136 10.25 -5.68 8.76
CA GLY A 136 11.12 -6.09 9.86
C GLY A 136 10.39 -6.19 11.19
N LYS A 137 11.16 -6.65 12.20
CA LYS A 137 10.66 -7.01 13.53
C LYS A 137 10.72 -5.87 14.56
N ALA A 138 11.13 -4.67 14.13
CA ALA A 138 11.26 -3.49 14.99
C ALA A 138 10.91 -2.22 14.19
N PRO A 139 10.48 -1.13 14.86
CA PRO A 139 10.29 0.16 14.21
C PRO A 139 11.56 0.64 13.49
N ALA A 140 11.40 1.24 12.31
CA ALA A 140 12.50 1.72 11.49
C ALA A 140 12.15 3.04 10.81
N ARG A 141 13.16 3.88 10.57
CA ARG A 141 13.01 5.10 9.78
C ARG A 141 13.23 4.79 8.31
N ILE A 142 12.23 5.08 7.48
CA ILE A 142 12.25 4.86 6.03
C ILE A 142 12.06 6.22 5.33
N GLY A 143 12.78 6.46 4.24
CA GLY A 143 12.67 7.71 3.49
C GLY A 143 12.91 7.55 2.00
N ALA A 144 12.42 8.52 1.24
CA ALA A 144 12.61 8.57 -0.20
C ALA A 144 12.90 9.99 -0.68
N ASP A 145 13.85 10.08 -1.61
CA ASP A 145 14.20 11.31 -2.29
C ASP A 145 13.34 11.48 -3.55
N TRP A 146 13.05 12.73 -3.93
CA TRP A 146 12.19 13.01 -5.09
C TRP A 146 12.80 12.42 -6.37
N THR A 147 14.13 12.42 -6.44
CA THR A 147 14.90 11.91 -7.58
C THR A 147 14.77 10.40 -7.76
N SER A 148 14.56 9.61 -6.70
CA SER A 148 14.31 8.15 -6.84
C SER A 148 12.97 7.86 -7.52
N MET A 149 12.07 8.84 -7.48
CA MET A 149 10.78 8.83 -8.16
C MET A 149 10.81 9.58 -9.51
N GLY A 150 12.00 9.95 -10.02
CA GLY A 150 12.11 10.73 -11.26
C GLY A 150 11.53 12.15 -11.17
N LEU A 151 11.34 12.68 -9.96
CA LEU A 151 10.90 14.05 -9.73
C LEU A 151 12.10 14.98 -9.49
N PRO A 152 12.03 16.27 -9.88
CA PRO A 152 13.09 17.22 -9.58
C PRO A 152 13.28 17.42 -8.07
N SER A 153 14.53 17.44 -7.60
CA SER A 153 14.84 17.60 -6.17
C SER A 153 14.32 18.92 -5.56
N LYS A 154 14.19 19.97 -6.37
CA LYS A 154 13.66 21.28 -5.93
C LYS A 154 12.14 21.41 -6.06
N LEU A 155 11.45 20.40 -6.62
CA LEU A 155 10.00 20.44 -6.76
C LEU A 155 9.35 20.45 -5.37
N ARG A 156 8.48 21.43 -5.14
CA ARG A 156 7.73 21.57 -3.90
C ARG A 156 6.36 20.92 -4.03
N MET A 157 6.08 19.95 -3.17
CA MET A 157 4.83 19.20 -3.16
C MET A 157 4.18 19.29 -1.79
N ASN A 158 2.85 19.41 -1.75
CA ASN A 158 2.05 19.24 -0.54
C ASN A 158 2.06 17.76 -0.16
N VAL A 159 2.38 17.47 1.10
CA VAL A 159 2.47 16.12 1.64
C VAL A 159 1.35 15.92 2.64
N ARG A 160 0.57 14.85 2.49
CA ARG A 160 -0.50 14.46 3.41
C ARG A 160 -0.35 13.00 3.80
N ASP A 161 -0.42 12.71 5.08
CA ASP A 161 -0.51 11.34 5.60
C ASP A 161 -1.97 10.85 5.53
N LEU A 162 -2.17 9.72 4.85
CA LEU A 162 -3.49 9.19 4.51
C LEU A 162 -4.14 8.40 5.66
N TRP A 163 -3.34 7.95 6.62
CA TRP A 163 -3.81 7.24 7.81
C TRP A 163 -4.05 8.18 8.98
N THR A 164 -3.13 9.12 9.23
CA THR A 164 -3.31 10.12 10.30
C THR A 164 -4.16 11.32 9.87
N LYS A 165 -4.53 11.40 8.58
CA LYS A 165 -5.32 12.49 7.99
C LYS A 165 -4.67 13.87 8.14
N LYS A 166 -3.37 13.90 8.33
CA LYS A 166 -2.61 15.12 8.64
C LYS A 166 -1.92 15.66 7.41
N ASP A 167 -2.12 16.94 7.15
CA ASP A 167 -1.31 17.68 6.19
C ASP A 167 0.05 17.99 6.84
N LEU A 168 1.12 17.51 6.23
CA LEU A 168 2.50 17.63 6.70
C LEU A 168 3.21 18.86 6.09
N GLY A 169 2.46 19.67 5.34
CA GLY A 169 2.94 20.89 4.71
C GLY A 169 3.57 20.67 3.33
N ARG A 170 4.24 21.70 2.84
CA ARG A 170 4.83 21.73 1.50
C ARG A 170 6.33 21.46 1.59
N LEU A 171 6.74 20.27 1.15
CA LEU A 171 8.11 19.77 1.25
C LEU A 171 8.79 19.73 -0.12
N SER A 172 10.12 19.65 -0.14
CA SER A 172 10.91 19.47 -1.35
C SER A 172 12.06 18.51 -1.12
N GLY A 173 12.38 17.70 -2.13
CA GLY A 173 13.61 16.91 -2.18
C GLY A 173 13.55 15.58 -1.46
N ARG A 174 12.93 15.50 -0.28
CA ARG A 174 12.87 14.27 0.53
C ARG A 174 11.71 14.27 1.53
N TYR A 175 11.23 13.07 1.86
CA TYR A 175 10.34 12.79 2.98
C TYR A 175 10.74 11.46 3.62
N GLU A 176 10.63 11.38 4.93
CA GLU A 176 10.92 10.20 5.73
C GLU A 176 9.98 10.14 6.93
N ALA A 177 9.74 8.92 7.41
CA ALA A 177 8.89 8.67 8.55
C ALA A 177 9.40 7.46 9.36
N GLU A 178 9.02 7.43 10.64
CA GLU A 178 9.16 6.25 11.48
C GLU A 178 8.00 5.30 11.21
N VAL A 179 8.31 4.04 10.91
CA VAL A 179 7.34 3.01 10.53
C VAL A 179 7.43 1.86 11.53
N ALA A 180 6.32 1.54 12.19
CA ALA A 180 6.23 0.42 13.12
C ALA A 180 6.55 -0.92 12.43
N LEU A 181 6.90 -1.95 13.21
CA LEU A 181 7.07 -3.30 12.68
C LEU A 181 5.81 -3.76 11.93
N HIS A 182 6.01 -4.44 10.80
CA HIS A 182 4.95 -4.88 9.87
C HIS A 182 4.00 -3.76 9.38
N GLY A 183 4.33 -2.50 9.67
CA GLY A 183 3.47 -1.36 9.45
C GLY A 183 3.79 -0.60 8.17
N VAL A 184 2.95 0.38 7.90
CA VAL A 184 3.13 1.31 6.78
C VAL A 184 2.94 2.76 7.21
N VAL A 185 3.67 3.64 6.53
CA VAL A 185 3.31 5.05 6.40
C VAL A 185 2.98 5.30 4.94
N MET A 186 1.79 5.84 4.68
CA MET A 186 1.30 6.10 3.32
C MET A 186 0.97 7.57 3.18
N VAL A 187 1.60 8.24 2.22
CA VAL A 187 1.44 9.67 2.00
C VAL A 187 1.07 9.98 0.56
N ARG A 188 0.32 11.07 0.38
CA ARG A 188 0.03 11.67 -0.91
C ARG A 188 0.92 12.89 -1.12
N LEU A 189 1.62 12.93 -2.26
CA LEU A 189 2.41 14.06 -2.74
C LEU A 189 1.65 14.74 -3.88
N LYS A 190 1.22 15.99 -3.70
CA LYS A 190 0.54 16.79 -4.73
C LYS A 190 1.37 18.02 -5.12
N PRO A 191 1.54 18.37 -6.40
CA PRO A 191 2.23 19.59 -6.83
C PRO A 191 1.71 20.90 -6.19
#